data_AF-A0A9J6EAT2-F1
#
_entry.id   AF-A0A9J6EAT2-F1
#
_cell.length_a   1.000
_cell.length_b   1.000
_cell.length_c   1.000
_cell.angle_alpha   90.00
_cell.angle_beta   90.00
_cell.angle_gamma   90.00
#
_symmetry.space_group_name_H-M   'P 1'
#
loop_
_entity.id
_entity.type
_entity.pdbx_description
1 polymer ?
#
loop_
_entity_poly.entity_id
_entity_poly.type
_entity_poly.pdbx_seq_one_letter_code
_entity_poly.pdbx_strand_id
1 'polypeptide(L)'
;MAQTSLARQLQKLAAPQTSLLKETKKRASFLFDPREAAALDTDTAYAIGTTGLEELTTLNEAFARFEENLFSESAKFLERAVKSKEENAILDGQIEEFLLLLSPHFLLRPAHKALEWLVYRFHVHEFNVDAILRCILPFHETRVFARALQLLDLSSKTSKWHWLHCLQKPGLSLTKTALVTQCTRDPGTLKFICEVLVAMAKGGEDFTTSKSASFGLDASSTSIFPPKISPELPLDDWLALEDEQQQRNISIDL
;
A
#
# COMPACT_ATOMS: atom_id res chain seq x y z
N MET A 1 -10.44 17.96 -30.03
CA MET A 1 -9.70 19.24 -30.13
C MET A 1 -8.22 18.94 -30.15
N ALA A 2 -7.47 19.38 -31.17
CA ALA A 2 -6.04 19.12 -31.29
C ALA A 2 -5.26 19.96 -30.26
N GLN A 3 -4.40 19.32 -29.47
CA GLN A 3 -3.50 20.02 -28.54
C GLN A 3 -2.42 20.79 -29.33
N THR A 4 -2.23 22.07 -29.01
CA THR A 4 -1.22 22.90 -29.66
C THR A 4 0.19 22.53 -29.19
N SER A 5 1.22 22.77 -30.02
CA SER A 5 2.63 22.48 -29.70
C SER A 5 3.06 23.09 -28.35
N LEU A 6 2.59 24.30 -28.06
CA LEU A 6 2.81 25.00 -26.79
C LEU A 6 2.16 24.27 -25.60
N ALA A 7 0.92 23.80 -25.73
CA ALA A 7 0.26 23.04 -24.67
C ALA A 7 1.04 21.75 -24.34
N ARG A 8 1.62 21.10 -25.36
CA ARG A 8 2.48 19.91 -25.18
C ARG A 8 3.81 20.25 -24.50
N GLN A 9 4.39 21.41 -24.79
CA GLN A 9 5.60 21.90 -24.11
C GLN A 9 5.32 22.25 -22.65
N LEU A 10 4.20 22.91 -22.35
CA LEU A 10 3.79 23.22 -20.98
C LEU A 10 3.47 21.96 -20.16
N GLN A 11 2.83 20.96 -20.76
CA GLN A 11 2.61 19.66 -20.10
C GLN A 11 3.92 18.95 -19.75
N LYS A 12 4.96 19.08 -20.56
CA LYS A 12 6.28 18.50 -20.25
C LYS A 12 7.02 19.24 -19.13
N LEU A 13 6.69 20.51 -18.90
CA LEU A 13 7.30 21.33 -17.85
C LEU A 13 6.52 21.29 -16.53
N ALA A 14 5.32 20.72 -16.52
CA ALA A 14 4.54 20.53 -15.31
C ALA A 14 5.22 19.47 -14.43
N ALA A 15 5.87 19.92 -13.36
CA ALA A 15 6.40 19.06 -12.31
C ALA A 15 5.39 18.92 -11.16
N PRO A 16 5.35 17.80 -10.42
CA PRO A 16 4.45 17.64 -9.27
C PRO A 16 4.64 18.74 -8.21
N GLN A 17 5.85 19.27 -8.06
CA GLN A 17 6.10 20.42 -7.17
C GLN A 17 5.32 21.68 -7.57
N THR A 18 5.03 21.87 -8.86
CA THR A 18 4.27 23.04 -9.34
C THR A 18 2.75 22.89 -9.16
N SER A 19 2.23 21.66 -9.05
CA SER A 19 0.81 21.43 -8.76
C SER A 19 0.46 21.67 -7.30
N LEU A 20 1.38 21.38 -6.37
CA LEU A 20 1.19 21.62 -4.93
C LEU A 20 0.96 23.09 -4.57
N LEU A 21 1.54 24.01 -5.34
CA LEU A 21 1.45 25.46 -5.11
C LEU A 21 0.11 26.08 -5.58
N LYS A 22 -0.79 25.29 -6.18
CA LYS A 22 -2.12 25.77 -6.56
C LYS A 22 -3.11 25.49 -5.44
N GLU A 23 -3.63 26.55 -4.83
CA GLU A 23 -4.79 26.45 -3.93
C GLU A 23 -5.98 25.84 -4.68
N THR A 24 -6.31 24.59 -4.34
CA THR A 24 -7.45 23.88 -4.89
C THR A 24 -8.52 23.73 -3.80
N LYS A 25 -9.79 23.91 -4.18
CA LYS A 25 -10.95 23.69 -3.29
C LYS A 25 -11.20 22.22 -2.94
N LYS A 26 -10.24 21.34 -3.22
CA LYS A 26 -10.33 19.89 -3.08
C LYS A 26 -8.95 19.37 -2.71
N ARG A 27 -8.89 18.60 -1.63
CA ARG A 27 -7.66 17.93 -1.19
C ARG A 27 -7.81 16.43 -1.34
N ALA A 28 -6.74 15.74 -1.73
CA ALA A 28 -6.73 14.28 -1.74
C ALA A 28 -6.74 13.78 -0.29
N SER A 29 -7.61 12.82 0.01
CA SER A 29 -7.73 12.21 1.32
C SER A 29 -8.23 10.79 1.18
N PHE A 30 -7.57 9.87 1.87
CA PHE A 30 -7.97 8.49 1.95
C PHE A 30 -9.26 8.34 2.76
N LEU A 31 -9.31 9.00 3.92
CA LEU A 31 -10.40 8.86 4.90
C LEU A 31 -11.62 9.75 4.63
N PHE A 32 -11.40 10.97 4.13
CA PHE A 32 -12.45 11.99 4.01
C PHE A 32 -12.84 12.24 2.55
N ASP A 33 -14.02 12.80 2.36
CA ASP A 33 -14.38 13.31 1.04
C ASP A 33 -13.53 14.53 0.69
N PRO A 34 -13.20 14.77 -0.61
CA PRO A 34 -12.28 15.84 -1.00
C PRO A 34 -12.69 17.26 -0.53
N ARG A 35 -13.98 17.47 -0.24
CA ARG A 35 -14.50 18.73 0.32
C ARG A 35 -14.24 18.85 1.82
N GLU A 36 -14.44 17.77 2.56
CA GLU A 36 -14.18 17.71 4.00
C GLU A 36 -12.67 17.76 4.27
N ALA A 37 -11.89 17.03 3.47
CA ALA A 37 -10.43 17.04 3.50
C ALA A 37 -9.82 18.42 3.25
N ALA A 38 -10.50 19.29 2.49
CA ALA A 38 -10.04 20.65 2.26
C ALA A 38 -10.27 21.57 3.48
N ALA A 39 -11.20 21.22 4.36
CA ALA A 39 -11.45 21.93 5.61
C ALA A 39 -10.62 21.38 6.79
N LEU A 40 -9.95 20.24 6.60
CA LEU A 40 -9.13 19.61 7.62
C LEU A 40 -7.87 20.43 7.88
N ASP A 41 -7.64 20.74 9.15
CA ASP A 41 -6.42 21.40 9.62
C ASP A 41 -5.28 20.41 9.85
N THR A 42 -4.06 20.95 9.83
CA THR A 42 -2.84 20.14 9.96
C THR A 42 -2.72 19.46 11.31
N ASP A 43 -3.20 20.10 12.40
CA ASP A 43 -3.12 19.52 13.73
C ASP A 43 -4.10 18.36 13.90
N THR A 44 -5.33 18.47 13.38
CA THR A 44 -6.28 17.35 13.36
C THR A 44 -5.78 16.21 12.48
N ALA A 45 -5.26 16.49 11.28
CA ALA A 45 -4.69 15.47 10.40
C ALA A 45 -3.52 14.73 11.07
N TYR A 46 -2.67 15.48 11.78
CA TYR A 46 -1.56 14.93 12.57
C TYR A 46 -2.06 14.05 13.71
N ALA A 47 -3.02 14.53 14.51
CA ALA A 47 -3.58 13.78 15.64
C ALA A 47 -4.23 12.46 15.20
N ILE A 48 -4.91 12.46 14.04
CA ILE A 48 -5.45 11.23 13.43
C ILE A 48 -4.31 10.28 13.07
N GLY A 49 -3.27 10.80 12.43
CA GLY A 49 -2.08 10.05 12.04
C GLY A 49 -1.34 9.41 13.21
N THR A 50 -1.05 10.18 14.27
CA THR A 50 -0.36 9.69 15.47
C THR A 50 -1.18 8.65 16.21
N THR A 51 -2.50 8.85 16.35
CA THR A 51 -3.40 7.83 16.91
C THR A 51 -3.33 6.53 16.09
N GLY A 52 -3.28 6.65 14.76
CA GLY A 52 -3.09 5.50 13.88
C GLY A 52 -1.76 4.79 14.09
N LEU A 53 -0.67 5.55 14.24
CA LEU A 53 0.65 5.02 14.52
C LEU A 53 0.71 4.32 15.88
N GLU A 54 0.20 4.94 16.94
CA GLU A 54 0.15 4.36 18.29
C GLU A 54 -0.57 3.01 18.28
N GLU A 55 -1.77 2.95 17.67
CA GLU A 55 -2.53 1.71 17.48
C GLU A 55 -1.72 0.66 16.69
N LEU A 56 -1.00 1.06 15.63
CA LEU A 56 -0.12 0.14 14.88
C LEU A 56 1.08 -0.33 15.69
N THR A 57 1.69 0.52 16.50
CA THR A 57 2.83 0.19 17.36
C THR A 57 2.41 -0.84 18.43
N THR A 58 1.18 -0.77 18.94
CA THR A 58 0.66 -1.83 19.83
C THR A 58 0.56 -3.19 19.15
N LEU A 59 0.38 -3.24 17.83
CA LEU A 59 0.32 -4.48 17.04
C LEU A 59 1.71 -4.95 16.61
N ASN A 60 2.59 -4.03 16.28
CA ASN A 60 3.96 -4.28 15.85
C ASN A 60 4.87 -3.13 16.28
N GLU A 61 5.72 -3.38 17.29
CA GLU A 61 6.61 -2.38 17.90
C GLU A 61 7.56 -1.72 16.87
N ALA A 62 7.82 -2.39 15.76
CA ALA A 62 8.68 -1.86 14.71
C ALA A 62 8.17 -0.57 14.05
N PHE A 63 6.91 -0.17 14.29
CA PHE A 63 6.37 1.13 13.90
C PHE A 63 6.90 2.30 14.77
N ALA A 64 7.38 2.04 15.99
CA ALA A 64 7.88 3.08 16.90
C ALA A 64 9.02 3.91 16.30
N ARG A 65 9.87 3.31 15.45
CA ARG A 65 10.98 4.01 14.78
C ARG A 65 10.55 5.19 13.90
N PHE A 66 9.28 5.22 13.47
CA PHE A 66 8.75 6.27 12.60
C PHE A 66 8.14 7.44 13.38
N GLU A 67 7.99 7.30 14.70
CA GLU A 67 7.43 8.32 15.59
C GLU A 67 8.30 9.58 15.61
N GLU A 68 9.61 9.42 15.84
CA GLU A 68 10.56 10.54 15.88
C GLU A 68 10.85 11.17 14.51
N ASN A 69 10.34 10.55 13.44
CA ASN A 69 10.65 10.94 12.08
C ASN A 69 9.41 11.40 11.31
N LEU A 70 8.69 10.47 10.67
CA LEU A 70 7.51 10.78 9.84
C LEU A 70 6.33 11.34 10.67
N PHE A 71 6.26 10.98 11.95
CA PHE A 71 5.19 11.39 12.86
C PHE A 71 5.68 12.32 13.96
N SER A 72 6.83 12.97 13.79
CA SER A 72 7.33 13.96 14.75
C SER A 72 6.52 15.26 14.68
N GLU A 73 6.52 16.05 15.75
CA GLU A 73 5.91 17.39 15.70
C GLU A 73 6.54 18.27 14.63
N SER A 74 7.84 18.08 14.36
CA SER A 74 8.57 18.80 13.33
C SER A 74 8.06 18.49 11.91
N ALA A 75 7.53 17.29 11.68
CA ALA A 75 6.96 16.89 10.39
C ALA A 75 5.76 17.76 9.98
N LYS A 76 5.04 18.35 10.95
CA LYS A 76 3.96 19.31 10.67
C LYS A 76 4.42 20.52 9.86
N PHE A 77 5.70 20.88 9.92
CA PHE A 77 6.27 22.04 9.23
C PHE A 77 7.07 21.69 7.97
N LEU A 78 7.21 20.40 7.65
CA LEU A 78 7.94 19.94 6.46
C LEU A 78 7.18 20.17 5.15
N GLU A 79 7.63 21.10 4.32
CA GLU A 79 7.11 21.31 2.97
C GLU A 79 7.98 20.65 1.90
N ARG A 80 7.45 19.57 1.32
CA ARG A 80 8.17 18.73 0.36
C ARG A 80 8.62 19.44 -0.91
N ALA A 81 7.84 20.44 -1.36
CA ALA A 81 8.15 21.23 -2.54
C ALA A 81 9.39 22.13 -2.37
N VAL A 82 9.76 22.46 -1.13
CA VAL A 82 10.85 23.39 -0.80
C VAL A 82 12.16 22.66 -0.47
N LYS A 83 12.09 21.35 -0.24
CA LYS A 83 13.23 20.50 0.12
C LYS A 83 14.16 20.20 -1.06
N SER A 84 15.44 19.97 -0.76
CA SER A 84 16.41 19.56 -1.78
C SER A 84 16.05 18.20 -2.37
N LYS A 85 16.64 17.86 -3.52
CA LYS A 85 16.40 16.57 -4.17
C LYS A 85 16.91 15.40 -3.32
N GLU A 86 18.05 15.61 -2.64
CA GLU A 86 18.68 14.64 -1.77
C GLU A 86 17.86 14.42 -0.49
N GLU A 87 17.37 15.49 0.13
CA GLU A 87 16.46 15.40 1.29
C GLU A 87 15.17 14.66 0.93
N ASN A 88 14.59 14.96 -0.24
CA ASN A 88 13.41 14.28 -0.73
C ASN A 88 13.65 12.78 -0.97
N ALA A 89 14.84 12.39 -1.45
CA ALA A 89 15.19 10.99 -1.65
C ALA A 89 15.35 10.20 -0.32
N ILE A 90 15.84 10.86 0.73
CA ILE A 90 15.90 10.26 2.08
C ILE A 90 14.49 10.05 2.61
N LEU A 91 13.62 11.07 2.47
CA LEU A 91 12.22 11.00 2.85
C LEU A 91 11.48 9.90 2.07
N ASP A 92 11.76 9.76 0.77
CA ASP A 92 11.24 8.69 -0.09
C ASP A 92 11.56 7.31 0.48
N GLY A 93 12.82 7.07 0.86
CA GLY A 93 13.24 5.79 1.45
C GLY A 93 12.51 5.47 2.75
N GLN A 94 12.34 6.48 3.62
CA GLN A 94 11.63 6.33 4.90
C GLN A 94 10.14 6.02 4.70
N ILE A 95 9.50 6.67 3.73
CA ILE A 95 8.11 6.43 3.36
C ILE A 95 7.96 5.02 2.74
N GLU A 96 8.89 4.61 1.88
CA GLU A 96 8.90 3.27 1.29
C GLU A 96 9.01 2.18 2.35
N GLU A 97 9.91 2.34 3.32
CA GLU A 97 10.08 1.40 4.44
C GLU A 97 8.81 1.34 5.30
N PHE A 98 8.21 2.50 5.61
CA PHE A 98 6.96 2.55 6.35
C PHE A 98 5.82 1.85 5.61
N LEU A 99 5.64 2.11 4.31
CA LEU A 99 4.56 1.52 3.51
C LEU A 99 4.75 0.01 3.32
N LEU A 100 6.00 -0.46 3.25
CA LEU A 100 6.28 -1.89 3.23
C LEU A 100 5.87 -2.55 4.55
N LEU A 101 6.21 -1.93 5.69
CA LEU A 101 5.78 -2.41 7.01
C LEU A 101 4.26 -2.31 7.22
N LEU A 102 3.62 -1.30 6.62
CA LEU A 102 2.17 -1.09 6.68
C LEU A 102 1.40 -2.14 5.89
N SER A 103 1.98 -2.70 4.82
CA SER A 103 1.30 -3.58 3.87
C SER A 103 0.56 -4.76 4.53
N PRO A 104 1.16 -5.58 5.42
CA PRO A 104 0.43 -6.67 6.10
C PRO A 104 -0.75 -6.19 6.97
N HIS A 105 -0.71 -4.93 7.43
CA HIS A 105 -1.71 -4.32 8.30
C HIS A 105 -2.71 -3.44 7.54
N PHE A 106 -2.60 -3.36 6.20
CA PHE A 106 -3.31 -2.37 5.40
C PHE A 106 -4.83 -2.39 5.56
N LEU A 107 -5.45 -3.55 5.80
CA LEU A 107 -6.90 -3.67 5.99
C LEU A 107 -7.41 -3.11 7.33
N LEU A 108 -6.51 -2.78 8.26
CA LEU A 108 -6.85 -2.27 9.58
C LEU A 108 -7.11 -0.75 9.53
N ARG A 109 -8.10 -0.28 10.30
CA ARG A 109 -8.35 1.16 10.45
C ARG A 109 -7.14 1.99 10.92
N PRO A 110 -6.31 1.51 11.88
CA PRO A 110 -5.06 2.17 12.24
C PRO A 110 -4.16 2.48 11.03
N ALA A 111 -4.04 1.53 10.09
CA ALA A 111 -3.22 1.71 8.89
C ALA A 111 -3.74 2.83 7.99
N HIS A 112 -5.05 2.93 7.85
CA HIS A 112 -5.69 4.00 7.09
C HIS A 112 -5.48 5.38 7.70
N LYS A 113 -5.53 5.49 9.03
CA LYS A 113 -5.26 6.75 9.75
C LYS A 113 -3.80 7.19 9.54
N ALA A 114 -2.86 6.27 9.67
CA ALA A 114 -1.45 6.57 9.44
C ALA A 114 -1.17 6.96 7.98
N LEU A 115 -1.79 6.26 7.02
CA LEU A 115 -1.70 6.59 5.59
C LEU A 115 -2.28 7.97 5.27
N GLU A 116 -3.38 8.37 5.93
CA GLU A 116 -3.99 9.69 5.76
C GLU A 116 -2.99 10.81 6.06
N TRP A 117 -2.22 10.70 7.15
CA TRP A 117 -1.18 11.67 7.48
C TRP A 117 -0.12 11.76 6.38
N LEU A 118 0.32 10.61 5.85
CA LEU A 118 1.31 10.60 4.77
C LEU A 118 0.78 11.26 3.49
N VAL A 119 -0.49 11.00 3.15
CA VAL A 119 -1.17 11.62 2.02
C VAL A 119 -1.31 13.13 2.23
N TYR A 120 -1.71 13.54 3.42
CA TYR A 120 -1.95 14.93 3.78
C TYR A 120 -0.66 15.76 3.79
N ARG A 121 0.41 15.26 4.42
CA ARG A 121 1.64 16.05 4.65
C ARG A 121 2.72 15.86 3.60
N PHE A 122 2.99 14.61 3.21
CA PHE A 122 4.09 14.28 2.32
C PHE A 122 3.66 14.07 0.87
N HIS A 123 2.37 14.20 0.57
CA HIS A 123 1.80 14.04 -0.77
C HIS A 123 2.20 12.71 -1.42
N VAL A 124 2.24 11.62 -0.65
CA VAL A 124 2.73 10.31 -1.13
C VAL A 124 2.00 9.79 -2.38
N HIS A 125 0.75 10.20 -2.56
CA HIS A 125 -0.06 9.86 -3.74
C HIS A 125 0.45 10.48 -5.05
N GLU A 126 1.27 11.54 -4.98
CA GLU A 126 1.92 12.17 -6.14
C GLU A 126 3.38 11.73 -6.30
N PHE A 127 4.14 11.65 -5.20
CA PHE A 127 5.58 11.40 -5.24
C PHE A 127 5.95 9.91 -5.13
N ASN A 128 5.14 9.11 -4.42
CA ASN A 128 5.46 7.72 -4.05
C ASN A 128 4.41 6.73 -4.59
N VAL A 129 3.96 6.95 -5.82
CA VAL A 129 2.92 6.13 -6.48
C VAL A 129 3.29 4.64 -6.48
N ASP A 130 4.54 4.33 -6.83
CA ASP A 130 5.04 2.94 -6.86
C ASP A 130 4.99 2.30 -5.47
N ALA A 131 5.40 3.03 -4.42
CA ALA A 131 5.40 2.54 -3.05
C ALA A 131 3.98 2.26 -2.52
N ILE A 132 3.04 3.15 -2.81
CA ILE A 132 1.63 2.94 -2.46
C ILE A 132 1.09 1.72 -3.19
N LEU A 133 1.36 1.60 -4.50
CA LEU A 133 0.92 0.42 -5.26
C LEU A 133 1.53 -0.87 -4.70
N ARG A 134 2.81 -0.87 -4.31
CA ARG A 134 3.42 -2.04 -3.63
C ARG A 134 2.68 -2.42 -2.35
N CYS A 135 2.27 -1.44 -1.55
CA CYS A 135 1.53 -1.63 -0.30
C CYS A 135 0.11 -2.18 -0.53
N ILE A 136 -0.62 -1.67 -1.53
CA ILE A 136 -2.05 -1.98 -1.68
C ILE A 136 -2.33 -3.17 -2.62
N LEU A 137 -1.41 -3.50 -3.53
CA LEU A 137 -1.63 -4.51 -4.57
C LEU A 137 -2.01 -5.91 -4.04
N PRO A 138 -1.47 -6.40 -2.90
CA PRO A 138 -1.92 -7.67 -2.32
C PRO A 138 -3.44 -7.72 -2.09
N PHE A 139 -4.07 -6.56 -1.83
CA PHE A 139 -5.48 -6.42 -1.50
C PHE A 139 -6.37 -6.01 -2.68
N HIS A 140 -5.91 -6.27 -3.92
CA HIS A 140 -6.56 -5.89 -5.18
C HIS A 140 -8.07 -6.19 -5.32
N GLU A 141 -8.58 -7.24 -4.66
CA GLU A 141 -10.01 -7.61 -4.71
C GLU A 141 -10.88 -6.80 -3.72
N THR A 142 -10.28 -6.01 -2.83
CA THR A 142 -10.99 -5.30 -1.75
C THR A 142 -11.50 -3.92 -2.18
N ARG A 143 -12.53 -3.42 -1.49
CA ARG A 143 -13.03 -2.04 -1.69
C ARG A 143 -12.02 -0.99 -1.24
N VAL A 144 -11.20 -1.32 -0.24
CA VAL A 144 -10.15 -0.46 0.31
C VAL A 144 -9.07 -0.20 -0.75
N PHE A 145 -8.69 -1.22 -1.52
CA PHE A 145 -7.81 -1.06 -2.67
C PHE A 145 -8.38 -0.07 -3.70
N ALA A 146 -9.65 -0.23 -4.10
CA ALA A 146 -10.28 0.67 -5.06
C ALA A 146 -10.27 2.12 -4.56
N ARG A 147 -10.51 2.33 -3.25
CA ARG A 147 -10.43 3.64 -2.60
C ARG A 147 -9.00 4.21 -2.63
N ALA A 148 -7.99 3.41 -2.29
CA ALA A 148 -6.59 3.85 -2.36
C ALA A 148 -6.17 4.19 -3.80
N LEU A 149 -6.61 3.39 -4.78
CA LEU A 149 -6.33 3.60 -6.19
C LEU A 149 -6.91 4.93 -6.69
N GLN A 150 -8.07 5.35 -6.18
CA GLN A 150 -8.69 6.64 -6.50
C GLN A 150 -7.89 7.86 -6.02
N LEU A 151 -6.95 7.69 -5.08
CA LEU A 151 -6.07 8.78 -4.64
C LEU A 151 -4.95 9.08 -5.64
N LEU A 152 -4.54 8.08 -6.42
CA LEU A 152 -3.40 8.18 -7.31
C LEU A 152 -3.79 8.87 -8.62
N ASP A 153 -2.92 9.70 -9.18
CA ASP A 153 -3.11 10.19 -10.55
C ASP A 153 -2.56 9.18 -11.57
N LEU A 154 -3.46 8.35 -12.12
CA LEU A 154 -3.14 7.35 -13.14
C LEU A 154 -3.59 7.77 -14.54
N SER A 155 -3.97 9.04 -14.73
CA SER A 155 -4.52 9.55 -15.99
C SER A 155 -3.50 9.56 -17.14
N SER A 156 -2.21 9.62 -16.80
CA SER A 156 -1.12 9.68 -17.77
C SER A 156 -0.98 8.37 -18.55
N LYS A 157 -1.19 8.45 -19.87
CA LYS A 157 -1.05 7.31 -20.80
C LYS A 157 0.37 6.76 -20.91
N THR A 158 1.37 7.53 -20.51
CA THR A 158 2.78 7.11 -20.53
C THR A 158 3.19 6.39 -19.24
N SER A 159 2.32 6.39 -18.22
CA SER A 159 2.57 5.68 -16.97
C SER A 159 2.42 4.18 -17.17
N LYS A 160 3.33 3.39 -16.61
CA LYS A 160 3.23 1.92 -16.53
C LYS A 160 1.96 1.45 -15.81
N TRP A 161 1.36 2.32 -14.98
CA TRP A 161 0.14 2.05 -14.23
C TRP A 161 -1.15 2.49 -14.93
N HIS A 162 -1.07 3.02 -16.15
CA HIS A 162 -2.24 3.54 -16.86
C HIS A 162 -3.36 2.50 -17.04
N TRP A 163 -3.01 1.20 -17.13
CA TRP A 163 -4.00 0.13 -17.26
C TRP A 163 -4.95 0.04 -16.05
N LEU A 164 -4.52 0.50 -14.87
CA LEU A 164 -5.34 0.58 -13.64
C LEU A 164 -6.30 1.77 -13.64
N HIS A 165 -6.10 2.78 -14.50
CA HIS A 165 -6.94 3.98 -14.55
C HIS A 165 -8.43 3.66 -14.74
N CYS A 166 -8.74 2.63 -15.52
CA CYS A 166 -10.13 2.19 -15.74
C CYS A 166 -10.82 1.74 -14.45
N LEU A 167 -10.06 1.29 -13.45
CA LEU A 167 -10.55 0.76 -12.18
C LEU A 167 -10.76 1.86 -11.13
N GLN A 168 -10.33 3.10 -11.40
CA GLN A 168 -10.58 4.23 -10.50
C GLN A 168 -12.07 4.63 -10.46
N LYS A 169 -12.90 4.08 -11.37
CA LYS A 169 -14.35 4.29 -11.33
C LYS A 169 -14.96 3.61 -10.09
N PRO A 170 -15.90 4.25 -9.38
CA PRO A 170 -16.53 3.68 -8.20
C PRO A 170 -17.13 2.30 -8.47
N GLY A 171 -16.86 1.34 -7.57
CA GLY A 171 -17.46 0.00 -7.61
C GLY A 171 -16.69 -1.04 -8.43
N LEU A 172 -15.54 -0.70 -9.01
CA LEU A 172 -14.68 -1.66 -9.71
C LEU A 172 -13.56 -2.14 -8.77
N SER A 173 -13.49 -3.45 -8.54
CA SER A 173 -12.32 -4.11 -7.95
C SER A 173 -11.48 -4.77 -9.04
N LEU A 174 -10.20 -4.97 -8.76
CA LEU A 174 -9.31 -5.67 -9.67
C LEU A 174 -9.50 -7.18 -9.48
N THR A 175 -10.09 -7.85 -10.46
CA THR A 175 -10.25 -9.31 -10.44
C THR A 175 -8.91 -10.02 -10.69
N LYS A 176 -8.69 -11.18 -10.06
CA LYS A 176 -7.53 -12.05 -10.32
C LYS A 176 -7.29 -12.34 -11.80
N THR A 177 -8.34 -12.61 -12.57
CA THR A 177 -8.23 -12.89 -14.01
C THR A 177 -7.66 -11.71 -14.78
N ALA A 178 -8.12 -10.48 -14.49
CA ALA A 178 -7.58 -9.27 -15.09
C ALA A 178 -6.11 -9.02 -14.71
N LEU A 179 -5.74 -9.27 -13.44
CA LEU A 179 -4.36 -9.16 -12.97
C LEU A 179 -3.44 -10.16 -13.70
N VAL A 180 -3.83 -11.44 -13.75
CA VAL A 180 -3.07 -12.48 -14.46
C VAL A 180 -2.95 -12.16 -15.95
N THR A 181 -4.04 -11.72 -16.59
CA THR A 181 -4.01 -11.27 -18.00
C THR A 181 -2.99 -10.15 -18.19
N GLN A 182 -2.95 -9.18 -17.29
CA GLN A 182 -1.98 -8.09 -17.36
C GLN A 182 -0.55 -8.59 -17.16
N CYS A 183 -0.29 -9.52 -16.24
CA CYS A 183 1.01 -10.14 -16.05
C CYS A 183 1.51 -10.86 -17.31
N THR A 184 0.62 -11.52 -18.05
CA THR A 184 0.99 -12.18 -19.31
C THR A 184 1.27 -11.18 -20.44
N ARG A 185 0.63 -10.01 -20.40
CA ARG A 185 0.77 -8.96 -21.42
C ARG A 185 1.99 -8.08 -21.19
N ASP A 186 2.30 -7.77 -19.94
CA ASP A 186 3.38 -6.87 -19.55
C ASP A 186 4.33 -7.53 -18.53
N PRO A 187 5.55 -7.91 -18.95
CA PRO A 187 6.56 -8.47 -18.06
C PRO A 187 6.96 -7.54 -16.91
N GLY A 188 6.83 -6.22 -17.10
CA GLY A 188 7.12 -5.24 -16.05
C GLY A 188 6.18 -5.37 -14.86
N THR A 189 4.89 -5.55 -15.12
CA THR A 189 3.87 -5.80 -14.09
C THR A 189 4.15 -7.11 -13.34
N LEU A 190 4.49 -8.19 -14.05
CA LEU A 190 4.85 -9.46 -13.41
C LEU A 190 6.06 -9.32 -12.50
N LYS A 191 7.14 -8.69 -12.99
CA LYS A 191 8.35 -8.43 -12.19
C LYS A 191 8.02 -7.66 -10.92
N PHE A 192 7.20 -6.61 -11.04
CA PHE A 192 6.78 -5.81 -9.88
C PHE A 192 6.02 -6.63 -8.84
N ILE A 193 5.11 -7.51 -9.27
CA ILE A 193 4.36 -8.39 -8.35
C ILE A 193 5.32 -9.34 -7.65
N CYS A 194 6.27 -9.94 -8.37
CA CYS A 194 7.28 -10.80 -7.76
C CYS A 194 8.13 -10.02 -6.74
N GLU A 195 8.54 -8.79 -7.04
CA GLU A 195 9.25 -7.93 -6.08
C GLU A 195 8.41 -7.66 -4.83
N VAL A 196 7.12 -7.37 -4.96
CA VAL A 196 6.19 -7.18 -3.83
C VAL A 196 6.13 -8.45 -2.98
N LEU A 197 5.96 -9.62 -3.61
CA LEU A 197 5.88 -10.90 -2.89
C LEU A 197 7.18 -11.22 -2.14
N VAL A 198 8.33 -10.96 -2.76
CA VAL A 198 9.65 -11.14 -2.11
C VAL A 198 9.82 -10.18 -0.94
N ALA A 199 9.40 -8.91 -1.10
CA ALA A 199 9.49 -7.92 -0.04
C ALA A 199 8.58 -8.27 1.14
N MET A 200 7.37 -8.77 0.87
CA MET A 200 6.43 -9.26 1.88
C MET A 200 6.97 -10.50 2.60
N ALA A 201 7.62 -11.43 1.88
CA ALA A 201 8.21 -12.62 2.49
C ALA A 201 9.37 -12.27 3.44
N LYS A 202 10.28 -11.38 3.02
CA LYS A 202 11.39 -10.90 3.86
C LYS A 202 10.91 -10.07 5.04
N GLY A 203 9.93 -9.19 4.81
CA GLY A 203 9.23 -8.45 5.85
C GLY A 203 8.36 -9.33 6.77
N GLY A 204 8.31 -10.65 6.57
CA GLY A 204 7.78 -11.60 7.55
C GLY A 204 8.87 -12.21 8.44
N GLU A 205 10.08 -12.40 7.92
CA GLU A 205 11.20 -13.05 8.63
C GLU A 205 11.92 -12.09 9.59
N ASP A 206 12.15 -10.83 9.18
CA ASP A 206 12.85 -9.83 9.99
C ASP A 206 12.09 -9.43 11.26
N PHE A 207 10.77 -9.67 11.32
CA PHE A 207 9.92 -9.34 12.48
C PHE A 207 9.76 -10.51 13.46
N THR A 208 9.98 -11.75 13.01
CA THR A 208 9.95 -12.92 13.92
C THR A 208 11.24 -13.10 14.70
N THR A 209 12.36 -12.57 14.20
CA THR A 209 13.69 -12.77 14.79
C THR A 209 13.96 -11.86 15.99
N SER A 210 13.07 -10.89 16.28
CA SER A 210 13.10 -10.08 17.51
C SER A 210 12.21 -10.64 18.63
N LYS A 211 11.92 -11.95 18.62
CA LYS A 211 11.40 -12.69 19.78
C LYS A 211 12.45 -13.63 20.35
N SER A 212 13.47 -13.07 20.99
CA SER A 212 14.35 -13.81 21.89
C SER A 212 14.78 -12.96 23.09
N ALA A 213 13.79 -12.42 23.80
CA ALA A 213 13.95 -12.10 25.22
C ALA A 213 12.59 -12.18 25.93
N SER A 214 12.43 -13.27 26.70
CA SER A 214 11.62 -13.31 27.93
C SER A 214 10.10 -13.31 27.79
N PHE A 215 9.49 -14.48 27.57
CA PHE A 215 8.48 -15.02 28.51
C PHE A 215 8.16 -16.48 28.15
N GLY A 216 8.23 -17.36 29.14
CA GLY A 216 7.88 -18.77 29.02
C GLY A 216 6.40 -19.04 29.34
N LEU A 217 5.95 -20.22 28.86
CA LEU A 217 4.71 -20.96 29.15
C LEU A 217 3.48 -20.48 28.35
N ASP A 218 3.12 -21.24 27.31
CA ASP A 218 1.98 -22.19 27.21
C ASP A 218 0.67 -21.45 26.80
N ALA A 219 -0.28 -21.95 26.03
CA ALA A 219 -0.58 -23.23 25.42
C ALA A 219 -1.34 -22.98 24.08
N SER A 220 -1.40 -24.02 23.25
CA SER A 220 -2.48 -24.38 22.32
C SER A 220 -3.49 -23.31 21.87
N SER A 221 -3.46 -22.93 20.59
CA SER A 221 -4.57 -23.15 19.62
C SER A 221 -4.46 -22.24 18.38
N THR A 222 -4.67 -22.88 17.22
CA THR A 222 -5.14 -22.30 15.94
C THR A 222 -4.19 -21.38 15.16
N SER A 223 -3.27 -22.00 14.41
CA SER A 223 -2.54 -21.36 13.31
C SER A 223 -3.47 -21.11 12.11
N ILE A 224 -3.68 -19.84 11.74
CA ILE A 224 -4.38 -19.40 10.51
C ILE A 224 -3.39 -19.25 9.33
N PHE A 225 -2.36 -20.10 9.27
CA PHE A 225 -1.46 -20.17 8.12
C PHE A 225 -1.26 -21.64 7.74
N PRO A 226 -1.34 -21.98 6.45
CA PRO A 226 -1.09 -23.35 6.02
C PRO A 226 0.35 -23.75 6.37
N PRO A 227 0.58 -25.03 6.71
CA PRO A 227 1.92 -25.52 7.03
C PRO A 227 2.85 -25.34 5.83
N LYS A 228 4.12 -25.01 6.14
CA LYS A 228 5.22 -24.88 5.19
C LYS A 228 5.21 -26.06 4.21
N ILE A 229 5.06 -25.76 2.92
CA ILE A 229 5.21 -26.72 1.83
C ILE A 229 6.71 -26.97 1.66
N SER A 230 7.17 -28.16 2.04
CA SER A 230 8.49 -28.69 1.70
C SER A 230 8.56 -28.99 0.19
N PRO A 231 9.74 -28.88 -0.44
CA PRO A 231 9.86 -29.04 -1.88
C PRO A 231 9.80 -30.52 -2.30
N GLU A 232 9.04 -30.75 -3.38
CA GLU A 232 8.99 -31.94 -4.25
C GLU A 232 8.29 -33.21 -3.72
N LEU A 233 6.98 -33.30 -4.00
CA LEU A 233 6.22 -34.56 -4.09
C LEU A 233 5.74 -34.74 -5.54
N PRO A 234 5.87 -35.95 -6.15
CA PRO A 234 5.47 -36.21 -7.54
C PRO A 234 3.98 -35.98 -7.80
N LEU A 235 3.63 -35.66 -9.04
CA LEU A 235 2.26 -35.28 -9.46
C LEU A 235 1.20 -36.36 -9.17
N ASP A 236 1.61 -37.63 -9.07
CA ASP A 236 0.72 -38.76 -8.81
C ASP A 236 0.17 -38.79 -7.37
N ASP A 237 0.91 -38.21 -6.41
CA ASP A 237 0.45 -38.11 -5.01
C ASP A 237 -0.58 -36.98 -4.81
N TRP A 238 -0.62 -35.99 -5.70
CA TRP A 238 -1.62 -34.92 -5.66
C TRP A 238 -3.02 -35.44 -6.01
N LEU A 239 -3.12 -36.34 -6.98
CA LEU A 239 -4.38 -36.97 -7.38
C LEU A 239 -4.95 -37.86 -6.27
N ALA A 240 -4.08 -38.57 -5.53
CA ALA A 240 -4.49 -39.38 -4.40
C ALA A 240 -5.02 -38.54 -3.21
N LEU A 241 -4.42 -37.37 -2.97
CA LEU A 241 -4.87 -36.44 -1.93
C LEU A 241 -6.19 -35.74 -2.27
N GLU A 242 -6.44 -35.47 -3.55
CA GLU A 242 -7.69 -34.86 -4.02
C GLU A 242 -8.87 -35.85 -3.89
N ASP A 243 -8.66 -37.12 -4.19
CA ASP A 243 -9.67 -38.18 -3.98
C ASP A 243 -9.96 -38.44 -2.49
N GLU A 244 -8.95 -38.35 -1.61
CA GLU A 244 -9.13 -38.52 -0.16
C GLU A 244 -9.93 -37.34 0.46
N GLN A 245 -9.71 -36.12 -0.02
CA GLN A 245 -10.46 -34.93 0.42
C GLN A 245 -11.90 -34.94 -0.10
N GLN A 246 -12.11 -35.41 -1.33
CA GLN A 246 -13.44 -35.59 -1.91
C GLN A 246 -14.27 -36.60 -1.10
N GLN A 247 -13.66 -37.71 -0.65
CA GLN A 247 -14.33 -38.71 0.19
C GLN A 247 -14.64 -38.22 1.61
N ARG A 248 -13.79 -37.37 2.20
CA ARG A 248 -14.07 -36.75 3.51
C ARG A 248 -15.20 -35.74 3.46
N ASN A 249 -15.35 -34.97 2.38
CA ASN A 249 -16.45 -34.02 2.22
C ASN A 249 -17.82 -34.68 2.01
N ILE A 250 -17.87 -35.91 1.47
CA ILE A 250 -19.14 -36.64 1.27
C ILE A 250 -19.67 -37.24 2.58
N SER A 251 -18.82 -37.45 3.60
CA SER A 251 -19.23 -38.03 4.90
C SER A 251 -19.71 -36.99 5.94
N ILE A 252 -19.75 -35.71 5.61
CA ILE A 252 -20.17 -34.63 6.54
C ILE A 252 -21.62 -34.19 6.26
N ASP A 253 -22.22 -34.62 5.15
CA ASP A 253 -23.61 -34.31 4.75
C ASP A 253 -24.58 -35.52 4.80
N LEU A 254 -24.30 -36.53 5.64
CA LEU A 254 -25.22 -37.63 5.96
C LEU A 254 -25.46 -37.76 7.47
#